data_AF-A0A0G3ELB2-F1
#
_entry.id   AF-A0A0G3ELB2-F1
#
_cell.length_a   1.000
_cell.length_b   1.000
_cell.length_c   1.000
_cell.angle_alpha   90.00
_cell.angle_beta   90.00
_cell.angle_gamma   90.00
#
_symmetry.space_group_name_H-M   'P 1'
#
loop_
_entity.id
_entity.type
_entity.pdbx_description
1 polymer ?
#
loop_
_entity_poly.entity_id
_entity_poly.type
_entity_poly.pdbx_seq_one_letter_code
_entity_poly.pdbx_strand_id
1 'polypeptide(L)'
;MQATTASRASATRAASASHHDDDADLRAYNAVFSELGLRFRWHIETLHWLNSLEADCEKTRIALYLETCQPHLLNAYDADFLSQLIYSKKHEHCRCFMELNMR
;
A
#
# COMPACT_ATOMS: atom_id res chain seq x y z
N MET A 1 -31.41 31.18 13.73
CA MET A 1 -29.97 30.98 13.50
C MET A 1 -29.62 29.57 13.94
N GLN A 2 -29.23 28.69 13.02
CA GLN A 2 -29.00 27.26 13.26
C GLN A 2 -27.66 27.02 13.97
N ALA A 3 -27.60 26.03 14.87
CA ALA A 3 -26.37 25.51 15.45
C ALA A 3 -26.26 24.01 15.18
N THR A 4 -25.57 23.65 14.10
CA THR A 4 -25.25 22.26 13.76
C THR A 4 -23.89 21.93 14.36
N THR A 5 -23.87 21.17 15.46
CA THR A 5 -22.64 20.63 16.07
C THR A 5 -22.75 19.10 16.15
N ALA A 6 -22.63 18.44 15.00
CA ALA A 6 -22.63 16.97 14.93
C ALA A 6 -21.62 16.41 13.90
N SER A 7 -20.50 17.11 13.64
CA SER A 7 -19.56 16.72 12.57
C SER A 7 -18.21 16.16 13.07
N ARG A 8 -17.81 16.42 14.33
CA ARG A 8 -16.43 16.12 14.80
C ARG A 8 -16.20 14.66 15.24
N ALA A 9 -17.23 13.96 15.71
CA ALA A 9 -17.10 12.57 16.18
C ALA A 9 -16.95 11.54 15.05
N SER A 10 -17.53 11.83 13.87
CA SER A 10 -17.40 10.98 12.68
C SER A 10 -16.00 11.06 12.06
N ALA A 11 -15.37 12.24 12.10
CA ALA A 11 -14.03 12.46 11.57
C ALA A 11 -12.94 11.67 12.31
N THR A 12 -13.05 11.54 13.64
CA THR A 12 -12.03 10.81 14.44
C THR A 12 -12.09 9.30 14.21
N ARG A 13 -13.28 8.74 13.97
CA ARG A 13 -13.46 7.32 13.61
C ARG A 13 -13.02 7.02 12.18
N ALA A 14 -13.25 7.94 11.24
CA ALA A 14 -12.78 7.80 9.87
C ALA A 14 -11.24 7.83 9.79
N ALA A 15 -10.60 8.78 10.49
CA ALA A 15 -9.14 8.89 10.53
C ALA A 15 -8.46 7.65 11.14
N SER A 16 -9.02 7.12 12.22
CA SER A 16 -8.49 5.89 12.85
C SER A 16 -8.72 4.63 12.02
N ALA A 17 -9.83 4.55 11.28
CA ALA A 17 -10.07 3.46 10.32
C ALA A 17 -9.10 3.53 9.14
N SER A 18 -8.82 4.71 8.59
CA SER A 18 -7.82 4.88 7.52
C SER A 18 -6.41 4.57 8.00
N HIS A 19 -6.03 4.96 9.22
CA HIS A 19 -4.72 4.60 9.78
C HIS A 19 -4.56 3.09 9.99
N HIS A 20 -5.64 2.40 10.37
CA HIS A 20 -5.62 0.95 10.52
C HIS A 20 -5.49 0.23 9.16
N ASP A 21 -6.13 0.76 8.13
CA ASP A 21 -6.03 0.27 6.74
C ASP A 21 -4.61 0.49 6.17
N ASP A 22 -4.03 1.67 6.39
CA ASP A 22 -2.64 2.00 6.03
C ASP A 22 -1.62 1.06 6.70
N ASP A 23 -1.80 0.78 8.00
CA ASP A 23 -0.94 -0.15 8.75
C ASP A 23 -1.06 -1.60 8.23
N ALA A 24 -2.26 -2.03 7.85
CA ALA A 24 -2.50 -3.34 7.26
C ALA A 24 -1.84 -3.44 5.86
N ASP A 25 -1.99 -2.42 5.03
CA ASP A 25 -1.35 -2.33 3.72
C ASP A 25 0.18 -2.34 3.83
N LEU A 26 0.76 -1.53 4.72
CA LEU A 26 2.21 -1.53 4.98
C LEU A 26 2.74 -2.89 5.38
N ARG A 27 2.01 -3.61 6.24
CA ARG A 27 2.38 -4.96 6.66
C ARG A 27 2.32 -5.93 5.48
N ALA A 28 1.30 -5.85 4.65
CA ALA A 28 1.17 -6.68 3.45
C ALA A 28 2.32 -6.43 2.47
N TYR A 29 2.63 -5.17 2.17
CA TYR A 29 3.75 -4.79 1.33
C TYR A 29 5.09 -5.31 1.87
N ASN A 30 5.38 -5.06 3.14
CA ASN A 30 6.63 -5.48 3.77
C ASN A 30 6.76 -7.01 3.86
N ALA A 31 5.65 -7.73 4.00
CA ALA A 31 5.62 -9.19 3.94
C ALA A 31 5.95 -9.68 2.52
N VAL A 32 5.32 -9.10 1.49
CA VAL A 32 5.61 -9.43 0.08
C VAL A 32 7.07 -9.14 -0.26
N PHE A 33 7.63 -8.01 0.16
CA PHE A 33 9.05 -7.72 -0.06
C PHE A 33 9.95 -8.77 0.60
N SER A 34 9.64 -9.17 1.83
CA SER A 34 10.38 -10.22 2.52
C SER A 34 10.27 -11.57 1.81
N GLU A 35 9.09 -11.92 1.27
CA GLU A 35 8.84 -13.13 0.49
C GLU A 35 9.60 -13.13 -0.85
N LEU A 36 9.69 -11.98 -1.50
CA LEU A 36 10.48 -11.78 -2.72
C LEU A 36 11.99 -11.67 -2.45
N GLY A 37 12.43 -11.75 -1.19
CA GLY A 37 13.83 -11.62 -0.80
C GLY A 37 14.39 -10.19 -0.89
N LEU A 38 13.51 -9.19 -1.03
CA LEU A 38 13.87 -7.78 -1.05
C LEU A 38 14.20 -7.30 0.37
N ARG A 39 15.34 -6.64 0.53
CA ARG A 39 15.85 -6.23 1.84
C ARG A 39 15.35 -4.86 2.31
N PHE A 40 14.54 -4.18 1.51
CA PHE A 40 13.97 -2.88 1.86
C PHE A 40 12.53 -3.04 2.38
N ARG A 41 12.07 -2.00 3.06
CA ARG A 41 10.72 -1.92 3.63
C ARG A 41 10.16 -0.52 3.43
N TRP A 42 8.85 -0.43 3.35
CA TRP A 42 8.14 0.84 3.33
C TRP A 42 7.72 1.26 4.74
N HIS A 43 7.78 2.56 4.96
CA HIS A 43 7.26 3.25 6.12
C HIS A 43 5.95 3.96 5.74
N ILE A 44 5.19 4.39 6.75
CA ILE A 44 3.89 5.05 6.52
C ILE A 44 4.02 6.32 5.69
N GLU A 45 5.12 7.06 5.83
CA GLU A 45 5.42 8.23 4.99
C GLU A 45 5.59 7.84 3.52
N THR A 46 6.21 6.68 3.23
CA THR A 46 6.35 6.16 1.87
C THR A 46 5.00 5.77 1.29
N LEU A 47 4.15 5.09 2.07
CA LEU A 47 2.80 4.71 1.63
C LEU A 47 1.92 5.94 1.38
N HIS A 48 1.97 6.95 2.26
CA HIS A 48 1.24 8.21 2.08
C HIS A 48 1.73 8.99 0.87
N TRP A 49 3.03 9.06 0.65
CA TRP A 49 3.60 9.64 -0.56
C TRP A 49 3.12 8.90 -1.81
N LEU A 50 3.13 7.56 -1.77
CA LEU A 50 2.65 6.71 -2.85
C LEU A 50 1.15 6.94 -3.11
N ASN A 51 0.32 7.04 -2.06
CA ASN A 51 -1.11 7.33 -2.16
C ASN A 51 -1.44 8.75 -2.61
N SER A 52 -0.50 9.69 -2.45
CA SER A 52 -0.65 11.07 -2.91
C SER A 52 -0.30 11.26 -4.39
N LEU A 53 0.29 10.26 -5.05
CA LEU A 53 0.59 10.33 -6.49
C LEU A 53 -0.71 10.26 -7.30
N GLU A 54 -0.90 11.23 -8.21
CA GLU A 54 -1.96 11.22 -9.22
C GLU A 54 -1.65 10.20 -10.33
N ALA A 55 -1.71 8.91 -10.00
CA ALA A 55 -1.61 7.85 -10.98
C ALA A 55 -2.79 6.88 -10.84
N ASP A 56 -3.40 6.55 -11.97
CA ASP A 56 -4.66 5.78 -12.04
C ASP A 56 -4.56 4.37 -11.48
N CYS A 57 -3.35 3.79 -11.41
CA CYS A 57 -3.20 2.43 -10.89
C CYS A 57 -2.05 2.29 -9.88
N GLU A 58 -2.28 1.43 -8.89
CA GLU A 58 -1.32 1.13 -7.81
C GLU A 58 0.00 0.60 -8.37
N LYS A 59 -0.04 -0.23 -9.43
CA LYS A 59 1.16 -0.73 -10.11
C LYS A 59 2.05 0.39 -10.66
N THR A 60 1.46 1.39 -11.33
CA THR A 60 2.20 2.56 -11.85
C THR A 60 2.85 3.34 -10.71
N ARG A 61 2.18 3.47 -9.58
CA ARG A 61 2.74 4.13 -8.39
C ARG A 61 3.92 3.36 -7.80
N ILE A 62 3.82 2.03 -7.73
CA ILE A 62 4.92 1.14 -7.32
C ILE A 62 6.09 1.26 -8.30
N ALA A 63 5.83 1.22 -9.61
CA ALA A 63 6.86 1.33 -10.64
C ALA A 63 7.63 2.65 -10.54
N LEU A 64 6.92 3.78 -10.39
CA LEU A 64 7.52 5.10 -10.23
C LEU A 64 8.41 5.18 -8.97
N TYR A 65 7.98 4.55 -7.87
CA TYR A 65 8.80 4.43 -6.66
C TYR A 65 10.09 3.63 -6.93
N LEU A 66 9.99 2.50 -7.64
CA LEU A 66 11.15 1.66 -7.95
C LEU A 66 12.15 2.39 -8.84
N GLU A 67 11.67 3.13 -9.84
CA GLU A 67 12.49 3.97 -10.71
C GLU A 67 13.19 5.10 -9.96
N THR A 68 12.48 5.75 -9.04
CA THR A 68 13.00 6.92 -8.32
C THR A 68 13.95 6.53 -7.18
N CYS A 69 13.59 5.50 -6.41
CA CYS A 69 14.26 5.18 -5.15
C CYS A 69 15.11 3.91 -5.20
N GLN A 70 14.86 2.99 -6.15
CA GLN A 70 15.51 1.68 -6.21
C GLN A 70 16.11 1.36 -7.60
N PRO A 71 16.87 2.28 -8.23
CA PRO A 71 17.40 2.04 -9.59
C PRO A 71 18.35 0.84 -9.66
N HIS A 72 18.99 0.47 -8.54
CA HIS A 72 19.86 -0.70 -8.48
C HIS A 72 19.09 -2.03 -8.61
N LEU A 73 17.81 -2.05 -8.22
CA LEU A 73 16.96 -3.22 -8.38
C LEU A 73 16.50 -3.37 -9.83
N LEU A 74 16.37 -2.24 -10.54
CA LEU A 74 15.99 -2.19 -11.95
C LEU A 74 17.08 -2.69 -12.90
N ASN A 75 18.33 -2.83 -12.43
CA ASN A 75 19.37 -3.51 -13.19
C ASN A 75 19.16 -5.03 -13.29
N ALA A 76 18.42 -5.61 -12.34
CA ALA A 76 18.17 -7.05 -12.27
C ALA A 76 16.76 -7.43 -12.73
N TYR A 77 15.78 -6.54 -12.51
CA TYR A 77 14.38 -6.77 -12.81
C TYR A 77 13.78 -5.58 -13.55
N ASP A 78 12.89 -5.84 -14.49
CA ASP A 78 12.13 -4.78 -15.14
C ASP A 78 11.11 -4.12 -14.17
N ALA A 79 10.89 -2.81 -14.32
CA ALA A 79 10.03 -2.03 -13.43
C ALA A 79 8.56 -2.44 -13.53
N ASP A 80 8.06 -2.71 -14.74
CA ASP A 80 6.70 -3.20 -14.96
C ASP A 80 6.53 -4.61 -14.40
N PHE A 81 7.51 -5.49 -14.63
CA PHE A 81 7.48 -6.84 -14.08
C PHE A 81 7.44 -6.83 -12.55
N LEU A 82 8.34 -6.09 -11.92
CA LEU A 82 8.47 -6.09 -10.46
C LEU A 82 7.28 -5.43 -9.79
N SER A 83 6.77 -4.32 -10.33
CA SER A 83 5.56 -3.66 -9.81
C SER A 83 4.33 -4.55 -9.93
N GLN A 84 4.17 -5.27 -11.05
CA GLN A 84 3.11 -6.24 -11.22
C GLN A 84 3.24 -7.41 -10.24
N LEU A 85 4.45 -7.93 -10.05
CA LEU A 85 4.71 -9.04 -9.13
C LEU A 85 4.34 -8.68 -7.68
N ILE A 86 4.77 -7.50 -7.21
CA ILE A 86 4.46 -6.98 -5.88
C ILE A 86 2.94 -6.84 -5.71
N TYR A 87 2.27 -6.22 -6.69
CA TYR A 87 0.82 -6.02 -6.67
C TYR A 87 0.05 -7.34 -6.63
N SER A 88 0.40 -8.29 -7.49
CA SER A 88 -0.24 -9.60 -7.55
C SER A 88 -0.12 -10.36 -6.23
N LYS A 89 1.09 -10.38 -5.64
CA LYS A 89 1.32 -11.04 -4.34
C LYS A 89 0.54 -10.39 -3.22
N LYS A 90 0.49 -9.06 -3.15
CA LYS A 90 -0.34 -8.34 -2.16
C LYS A 90 -1.80 -8.77 -2.27
N HIS A 91 -2.32 -8.80 -3.51
CA HIS A 91 -3.71 -9.14 -3.77
C HIS A 91 -4.03 -10.63 -3.50
N GLU A 92 -3.07 -11.53 -3.69
CA GLU A 92 -3.18 -12.94 -3.29
C GLU A 92 -3.27 -13.08 -1.76
N HIS A 93 -2.42 -12.35 -1.01
CA HIS A 93 -2.46 -12.33 0.45
C HIS A 93 -3.80 -11.81 0.98
N CYS A 94 -4.33 -10.72 0.41
CA CYS A 94 -5.65 -10.21 0.78
C CYS A 94 -6.78 -11.19 0.43
N ARG A 95 -6.72 -11.85 -0.73
CA ARG A 95 -7.73 -12.84 -1.15
C ARG A 95 -7.72 -14.08 -0.25
N CYS A 96 -6.54 -14.61 0.06
CA CYS A 96 -6.38 -15.78 0.92
C CYS A 96 -6.88 -15.51 2.35
N PHE A 97 -6.59 -14.32 2.88
CA PHE A 97 -7.09 -13.90 4.20
C PHE A 97 -8.62 -13.83 4.24
N MET A 98 -9.26 -13.36 3.16
CA MET A 98 -10.73 -13.33 3.06
C MET A 98 -11.34 -14.72 2.90
N GLU A 99 -10.70 -15.63 2.15
CA GLU A 99 -11.16 -17.02 1.99
C GLU A 99 -11.09 -17.82 3.30
N LEU A 100 -10.09 -17.56 4.15
CA LEU A 100 -9.96 -18.20 5.46
C LEU A 100 -10.98 -17.69 6.49
N ASN A 101 -11.46 -16.46 6.36
CA ASN A 101 -12.50 -15.89 7.24
C ASN A 101 -13.93 -16.29 6.85
N MET A 102 -14.12 -17.03 5.75
CA MET A 102 -15.41 -17.55 5.27
C MET A 102 -15.60 -19.06 5.51
N ARG A 103 -14.70 -19.71 6.26
CA ARG A 103 -14.82 -21.12 6.67
C ARG A 103 -15.21 -21.29 8.13
#